data_AF-A0A8T3BD00-F1
#
_entry.id   AF-A0A8T3BD00-F1
#
_cell.length_a   1.000
_cell.length_b   1.000
_cell.length_c   1.000
_cell.angle_alpha   90.00
_cell.angle_beta   90.00
_cell.angle_gamma   90.00
#
_symmetry.space_group_name_H-M   'P 1'
#
loop_
_entity.id
_entity.type
_entity.pdbx_description
1 polymer ?
#
loop_
_entity_poly.entity_id
_entity_poly.type
_entity_poly.pdbx_seq_one_letter_code
_entity_poly.pdbx_strand_id
1 'polypeptide(L)'
;MKPFEVPCGKYYLVDSGYANTNKLIAPFRGYRYHLANYRGCASCRYNVEQELFNHRHAQLRNVVEQTFGIWKERFQVLTRMQQFPVNV
;
A
#
# COMPACT_ATOMS: atom_id res chain seq x y z
N MET A 1 20.43 -15.80 5.16
CA MET A 1 19.11 -15.14 4.99
C MET A 1 18.34 -15.88 3.91
N LYS A 2 17.06 -16.18 4.13
CA LYS A 2 16.21 -16.71 3.04
C LYS A 2 15.85 -15.56 2.08
N PRO A 3 15.86 -15.79 0.75
CA PRO A 3 15.40 -14.79 -0.20
C PRO A 3 13.91 -14.51 0.02
N PHE A 4 13.49 -13.28 -0.31
CA PHE A 4 12.07 -12.93 -0.34
C PHE A 4 11.37 -13.76 -1.41
N GLU A 5 10.39 -14.57 -1.00
CA GLU A 5 9.67 -15.46 -1.90
C GLU A 5 8.17 -15.26 -1.75
N VAL A 6 7.50 -15.06 -2.88
CA VAL A 6 6.05 -14.88 -2.93
C VAL A 6 5.41 -16.24 -3.15
N PRO A 7 4.53 -16.71 -2.25
CA PRO A 7 3.93 -18.04 -2.35
C PRO A 7 3.28 -18.29 -3.71
N CYS A 8 3.25 -19.56 -4.14
CA CYS A 8 2.61 -19.94 -5.39
C CYS A 8 1.13 -19.49 -5.41
N GLY A 9 0.69 -18.90 -6.53
CA GLY A 9 -0.66 -18.37 -6.69
C GLY A 9 -0.96 -17.08 -5.91
N LYS A 10 0.04 -16.45 -5.28
CA LYS A 10 -0.13 -15.19 -4.52
C LYS A 10 0.66 -14.04 -5.14
N TYR A 11 0.24 -12.84 -4.76
CA TYR A 11 0.84 -11.57 -5.14
C TYR A 11 0.96 -10.67 -3.91
N TYR A 12 1.97 -9.80 -3.89
CA TYR A 12 2.06 -8.72 -2.91
C TYR A 12 1.62 -7.40 -3.53
N LEU A 13 0.81 -6.67 -2.76
CA LEU A 13 0.43 -5.31 -3.08
C LEU A 13 1.60 -4.38 -2.73
N VAL A 14 2.02 -3.53 -3.67
CA VAL A 14 3.17 -2.63 -3.47
C VAL A 14 2.82 -1.19 -3.83
N ASP A 15 3.65 -0.25 -3.38
CA ASP A 15 3.55 1.16 -3.73
C ASP A 15 3.90 1.41 -5.21
N SER A 16 3.45 2.54 -5.74
CA SER A 16 3.77 3.15 -7.03
C SER A 16 5.27 3.31 -7.32
N GLY A 17 6.11 3.29 -6.28
CA GLY A 17 7.57 3.30 -6.39
C GLY A 17 8.17 1.98 -6.89
N TYR A 18 7.41 0.88 -6.86
CA TYR A 18 7.85 -0.43 -7.33
C TYR A 18 7.40 -0.70 -8.77
N ALA A 19 8.17 -1.51 -9.48
CA ALA A 19 7.77 -2.04 -10.77
C ALA A 19 6.77 -3.19 -10.60
N ASN A 20 5.79 -3.28 -11.50
CA ASN A 20 4.93 -4.44 -11.63
C ASN A 20 5.74 -5.66 -12.06
N THR A 21 5.52 -6.80 -11.41
CA THR A 21 6.13 -8.08 -11.78
C THR A 21 5.07 -9.19 -11.74
N ASN A 22 5.45 -10.41 -12.08
CA ASN A 22 4.59 -11.59 -11.90
C ASN A 22 4.23 -11.88 -10.44
N LYS A 23 4.81 -11.16 -9.46
CA LYS A 23 4.59 -11.36 -8.03
C LYS A 23 4.24 -10.08 -7.26
N LEU A 24 4.50 -8.91 -7.83
CA LEU A 24 4.27 -7.60 -7.22
C LEU A 24 3.29 -6.80 -8.04
N ILE A 25 2.30 -6.22 -7.38
CA ILE A 25 1.23 -5.47 -8.01
C ILE A 25 1.20 -4.03 -7.46
N ALA A 26 1.67 -3.11 -8.28
CA ALA A 26 1.67 -1.67 -8.12
C ALA A 26 0.41 -1.05 -8.76
N PRO A 27 -0.04 0.13 -8.30
CA PRO A 27 -1.15 0.83 -8.92
C PRO A 27 -0.82 1.29 -10.34
N PHE A 28 -1.83 1.38 -11.20
CA PHE A 28 -1.67 1.93 -12.54
C PHE A 28 -1.30 3.41 -12.48
N ARG A 29 -0.18 3.79 -13.08
CA ARG A 29 0.26 5.19 -13.16
C ARG A 29 -0.64 5.97 -14.11
N GLY A 30 -0.89 7.24 -13.80
CA GLY A 30 -1.72 8.12 -14.63
C GLY A 30 -3.23 7.98 -14.43
N TYR A 31 -3.70 6.96 -13.70
CA TYR A 31 -5.11 6.77 -13.37
C TYR A 31 -5.38 7.22 -11.94
N ARG A 32 -6.22 8.24 -11.79
CA ARG A 32 -6.52 8.82 -10.48
C ARG A 32 -7.65 8.03 -9.81
N TYR A 33 -7.44 7.66 -8.55
CA TYR A 33 -8.55 7.24 -7.68
C TYR A 33 -8.97 8.47 -6.86
N HIS A 34 -10.12 9.06 -7.16
CA HIS A 34 -10.59 10.24 -6.43
C HIS A 34 -11.57 9.85 -5.34
N LEU A 35 -11.09 9.60 -4.12
CA LEU A 35 -11.94 9.27 -2.96
C LEU A 35 -13.06 10.32 -2.73
N ALA A 36 -12.76 11.60 -3.01
CA ALA A 36 -13.70 12.71 -2.92
C ALA A 36 -14.86 12.60 -3.91
N ASN A 37 -14.66 11.98 -5.07
CA ASN A 37 -15.75 11.73 -6.02
C ASN A 37 -16.67 10.63 -5.45
N TYR A 38 -16.15 9.60 -4.79
CA TYR A 38 -16.97 8.47 -4.33
C TYR A 38 -17.80 8.74 -3.07
N ARG A 39 -17.37 9.65 -2.18
CA ARG A 39 -18.13 10.01 -0.98
C ARG A 39 -19.25 11.01 -1.31
N GLY A 40 -20.40 10.51 -1.77
CA GLY A 40 -21.65 11.29 -1.74
C GLY A 40 -22.37 11.52 -3.07
N CYS A 41 -21.95 10.91 -4.19
CA CYS A 41 -22.69 11.01 -5.43
C CYS A 41 -23.04 9.62 -5.97
N ALA A 42 -24.33 9.33 -6.11
CA ALA A 42 -24.85 8.13 -6.78
C ALA A 42 -24.39 7.99 -8.25
N SER A 43 -23.73 9.03 -8.79
CA SER A 43 -23.22 9.12 -10.16
C SER A 43 -21.70 8.91 -10.29
N CYS A 44 -20.97 8.73 -9.19
CA CYS A 44 -19.51 8.57 -9.27
C CYS A 44 -19.16 7.15 -9.71
N ARG A 45 -19.10 7.00 -11.03
CA ARG A 45 -18.73 5.79 -11.74
C ARG A 45 -17.23 5.82 -12.01
N TYR A 46 -16.61 4.65 -11.90
CA TYR A 46 -15.30 4.41 -12.48
C TYR A 46 -15.42 4.57 -13.99
N ASN A 47 -14.64 5.46 -14.60
CA ASN A 47 -14.70 5.68 -16.04
C ASN A 47 -13.93 4.58 -16.78
N VAL A 48 -12.92 4.02 -16.12
CA VAL A 48 -12.04 2.97 -16.67
C VAL A 48 -11.67 1.95 -15.59
N GLU A 49 -11.38 0.72 -15.98
CA GLU A 49 -11.10 -0.39 -15.07
C GLU A 49 -9.89 -0.10 -14.16
N GLN A 50 -8.91 0.65 -14.65
CA GLN A 50 -7.72 1.05 -13.90
C GLN A 50 -8.05 1.96 -12.71
N GLU A 51 -9.10 2.79 -12.80
CA GLU A 51 -9.54 3.61 -11.67
C GLU A 51 -10.15 2.74 -10.57
N LEU A 52 -10.97 1.76 -10.95
CA LEU A 52 -11.54 0.77 -10.02
C LEU A 52 -10.45 -0.05 -9.36
N PHE A 53 -9.48 -0.50 -10.15
CA PHE A 53 -8.31 -1.21 -9.66
C PHE A 53 -7.53 -0.36 -8.65
N ASN A 54 -7.17 0.87 -9.00
CA ASN A 54 -6.42 1.77 -8.13
C ASN A 54 -7.19 2.11 -6.85
N HIS A 55 -8.51 2.25 -6.92
CA HIS A 55 -9.34 2.48 -5.73
C HIS A 55 -9.29 1.29 -4.77
N ARG A 56 -9.50 0.06 -5.28
CA ARG A 56 -9.42 -1.17 -4.47
C ARG A 56 -8.00 -1.38 -3.92
N HIS A 57 -6.97 -1.10 -4.72
CA HIS A 57 -5.57 -1.11 -4.30
C HIS A 57 -5.34 -0.16 -3.12
N ALA A 58 -5.79 1.09 -3.24
CA ALA A 58 -5.68 2.09 -2.18
C ALA A 58 -6.45 1.69 -0.90
N GLN A 59 -7.64 1.09 -1.03
CA GLN A 59 -8.41 0.58 0.12
C GLN A 59 -7.64 -0.49 0.89
N LEU A 60 -7.05 -1.47 0.19
CA LEU A 60 -6.25 -2.52 0.81
C LEU A 60 -4.99 -1.95 1.47
N ARG A 61 -4.30 -1.03 0.79
CA ARG A 61 -3.14 -0.34 1.34
C ARG A 61 -3.48 0.44 2.60
N ASN A 62 -4.62 1.13 2.62
CA ASN A 62 -5.06 1.90 3.77
C ASN A 62 -5.19 1.04 5.04
N VAL A 63 -5.64 -0.22 4.91
CA VAL A 63 -5.69 -1.14 6.06
C VAL A 63 -4.30 -1.42 6.63
N VAL A 64 -3.32 -1.66 5.75
CA VAL A 64 -1.93 -1.89 6.16
C VAL A 64 -1.34 -0.64 6.81
N GLU A 65 -1.50 0.53 6.17
CA GLU A 65 -1.00 1.80 6.69
C GLU A 65 -1.62 2.17 8.04
N GLN A 66 -2.93 2.00 8.21
CA GLN A 66 -3.60 2.23 9.49
C GLN A 66 -3.10 1.27 10.57
N THR A 67 -2.87 0.00 10.22
CA THR A 67 -2.31 -0.98 11.16
C THR A 67 -0.94 -0.56 11.65
N PHE A 68 -0.05 -0.13 10.74
CA PHE A 68 1.26 0.40 11.11
C PHE A 68 1.18 1.73 11.86
N GLY A 69 0.21 2.59 11.56
CA GLY A 69 -0.06 3.81 12.32
C GLY A 69 -0.36 3.52 13.78
N ILE A 70 -1.33 2.62 14.03
CA ILE A 70 -1.69 2.17 15.39
C ILE A 70 -0.49 1.54 16.09
N TRP A 71 0.30 0.72 15.39
CA TRP A 71 1.49 0.10 15.98
C TRP A 71 2.56 1.11 16.36
N LYS A 72 2.81 2.12 15.53
CA LYS A 72 3.78 3.19 15.85
C LYS A 72 3.34 4.03 17.04
N GLU A 73 2.03 4.22 17.22
CA GLU A 73 1.46 4.95 18.35
C GLU A 73 1.57 4.13 19.65
N ARG A 74 1.28 2.83 19.58
CA ARG A 74 1.35 1.91 20.72
C ARG A 74 2.79 1.55 21.13
N PHE A 75 3.68 1.36 20.16
CA PHE A 75 5.04 0.90 20.38
C PHE A 75 6.04 1.99 20.01
N GLN A 76 6.49 2.75 21.01
CA GLN A 76 7.44 3.85 20.82
C GLN A 76 8.75 3.41 20.14
N VAL A 77 9.16 2.14 20.28
CA VAL A 77 10.34 1.57 19.60
C VAL A 77 10.24 1.63 18.07
N LEU A 78 9.03 1.59 17.50
CA LEU A 78 8.81 1.69 16.06
C LEU A 78 8.88 3.13 15.54
N THR A 79 8.89 4.11 16.45
CA THR A 79 8.91 5.55 16.13
C THR A 79 10.23 6.19 16.54
N ARG A 80 10.81 5.77 17.66
CA ARG A 80 12.08 6.27 18.21
C ARG A 80 13.18 5.26 17.88
N MET A 81 13.93 5.51 16.81
CA MET A 81 15.21 4.84 16.62
C MET A 81 16.19 5.37 17.67
N GLN A 82 16.41 4.62 18.74
CA GLN A 82 17.53 4.90 19.63
C GLN A 82 18.83 4.57 18.88
N GLN A 83 19.71 5.57 18.78
CA GLN A 83 21.04 5.37 18.26
C GLN A 83 21.83 4.60 19.32
N PHE A 84 22.06 3.31 19.07
CA PHE A 84 23.00 2.54 19.86
C PHE A 84 24.41 2.89 19.41
N PRO A 85 25.34 3.18 20.32
CA PRO A 85 26.73 3.38 19.96
C PRO A 85 27.24 2.10 19.28
N VAL A 86 27.62 2.22 18.02
CA VAL A 86 28.35 1.17 17.32
C VAL A 86 29.80 1.33 17.74
N ASN A 87 30.27 0.46 18.64
CA ASN A 87 31.71 0.33 18.86
C ASN A 87 32.28 -0.33 17.61
N VAL A 88 32.99 0.47 16.81
CA VAL A 88 33.82 0.03 15.69
C VAL A 88 35.21 -0.28 16.22
#